data_AF-A0A3N9NMC6-F1
#
_entry.id   AF-A0A3N9NMC6-F1
#
_cell.length_a   1.000
_cell.length_b   1.000
_cell.length_c   1.000
_cell.angle_alpha   90.00
_cell.angle_beta   90.00
_cell.angle_gamma   90.00
#
_symmetry.space_group_name_H-M   'P 1'
#
loop_
_entity.id
_entity.type
_entity.pdbx_description
1 polymer ?
#
loop_
_entity_poly.entity_id
_entity_poly.type
_entity_poly.pdbx_seq_one_letter_code
_entity_poly.pdbx_strand_id
1 'polypeptide(L)'
;VDMALRALSPSVNDTTTAVMCVDYLTAILSRVASRVIPSSHRHEDGELRVIAIGPTFATLVAESFDQIRSSAAGNVGIILRMLGALQTIAGLTTNPNRRQALREQSQWIAELAERTIASPHDRIRFVSRLARLHEALETEPAYCRTW
;
A
#
# COMPACT_ATOMS: atom_id res chain seq x y z
N VAL A 1 -13.43 -0.98 -1.46
CA VAL A 1 -12.72 -2.22 -1.84
C VAL A 1 -13.62 -3.13 -2.66
N ASP A 2 -14.87 -3.34 -2.24
CA ASP A 2 -15.85 -4.23 -2.92
C ASP A 2 -16.03 -3.99 -4.42
N MET A 3 -15.99 -2.74 -4.87
CA MET A 3 -16.02 -2.41 -6.30
C MET A 3 -14.84 -3.00 -7.08
N ALA A 4 -13.63 -3.00 -6.49
CA ALA A 4 -12.46 -3.63 -7.09
C ALA A 4 -12.63 -5.16 -7.15
N LEU A 5 -13.17 -5.76 -6.08
CA LEU A 5 -13.42 -7.21 -6.02
C LEU A 5 -14.46 -7.65 -7.05
N ARG A 6 -15.54 -6.87 -7.19
CA ARG A 6 -16.54 -7.10 -8.22
C ARG A 6 -15.94 -6.99 -9.62
N ALA A 7 -15.10 -5.98 -9.85
CA ALA A 7 -14.42 -5.80 -11.12
C ALA A 7 -13.46 -6.96 -11.45
N LEU A 8 -12.74 -7.49 -10.46
CA LEU A 8 -11.83 -8.64 -10.63
C LEU A 8 -12.51 -10.01 -10.60
N SER A 9 -13.82 -10.06 -10.37
CA SER A 9 -14.54 -11.33 -10.36
C SER A 9 -14.43 -12.04 -11.72
N PRO A 10 -14.46 -13.39 -11.76
CA PRO A 10 -14.35 -14.15 -13.00
C PRO A 10 -15.38 -13.78 -14.06
N SER A 11 -16.57 -13.32 -13.63
CA SER A 11 -17.67 -12.95 -14.52
C SER A 11 -17.51 -11.55 -15.12
N VAL A 12 -16.72 -10.67 -14.52
CA VAL A 12 -16.55 -9.28 -14.97
C VAL A 12 -15.17 -9.06 -15.59
N ASN A 13 -14.10 -9.45 -14.88
CA ASN A 13 -12.70 -9.31 -15.30
C ASN A 13 -12.33 -7.91 -15.86
N ASP A 14 -12.88 -6.85 -15.26
CA ASP A 14 -12.62 -5.47 -15.62
C ASP A 14 -11.40 -4.93 -14.87
N THR A 15 -10.25 -5.09 -15.51
CA THR A 15 -8.96 -4.63 -14.97
C THR A 15 -8.91 -3.11 -14.85
N THR A 16 -9.54 -2.36 -15.76
CA THR A 16 -9.49 -0.89 -15.76
C THR A 16 -10.23 -0.33 -14.54
N THR A 17 -11.42 -0.85 -14.25
CA THR A 17 -12.19 -0.45 -13.06
C THR A 17 -11.46 -0.82 -11.77
N ALA A 18 -10.86 -2.00 -11.71
CA ALA A 18 -10.07 -2.41 -10.55
C ALA A 18 -8.83 -1.52 -10.35
N VAL A 19 -8.14 -1.13 -11.43
CA VAL A 19 -7.06 -0.12 -11.38
C VAL A 19 -7.58 1.20 -10.80
N MET A 20 -8.69 1.74 -11.32
CA MET A 20 -9.27 2.99 -10.77
C MET A 20 -9.55 2.89 -9.28
N CYS A 21 -10.05 1.75 -8.80
CA CYS A 21 -10.26 1.55 -7.36
C CYS A 21 -8.95 1.61 -6.56
N VAL A 22 -7.88 0.99 -7.07
CA VAL A 22 -6.53 1.07 -6.46
C VAL A 22 -6.03 2.52 -6.44
N ASP A 23 -6.28 3.30 -7.49
CA ASP A 23 -5.90 4.72 -7.58
C ASP A 23 -6.60 5.55 -6.51
N TYR A 24 -7.91 5.36 -6.32
CA TYR A 24 -8.67 6.03 -5.26
C TYR A 24 -8.15 5.66 -3.86
N LEU A 25 -7.89 4.38 -3.60
CA LEU A 25 -7.31 3.92 -2.34
C LEU A 25 -5.93 4.54 -2.11
N THR A 26 -5.12 4.63 -3.17
CA THR A 26 -3.81 5.30 -3.13
C THR A 26 -3.97 6.75 -2.71
N ALA A 27 -4.87 7.51 -3.33
CA ALA A 27 -5.09 8.92 -3.00
C ALA A 27 -5.52 9.13 -1.54
N ILE A 28 -6.40 8.26 -1.03
CA ILE A 28 -6.84 8.29 0.38
C ILE A 28 -5.65 8.01 1.30
N LEU A 29 -4.93 6.92 1.08
CA LEU A 29 -3.79 6.53 1.93
C LEU A 29 -2.63 7.52 1.84
N SER A 30 -2.40 8.16 0.69
CA SER A 30 -1.45 9.25 0.53
C SER A 30 -1.79 10.42 1.45
N ARG A 31 -3.06 10.81 1.54
CA ARG A 31 -3.51 11.89 2.44
C ARG A 31 -3.33 11.50 3.91
N VAL A 32 -3.50 10.23 4.26
CA VAL A 32 -3.25 9.71 5.61
C VAL A 32 -1.75 9.67 5.92
N ALA A 33 -0.93 9.23 4.96
CA ALA A 33 0.53 9.11 5.09
C ALA A 33 1.23 10.46 5.28
N SER A 34 0.71 11.54 4.69
CA SER A 34 1.26 12.88 4.86
C SER A 34 0.84 13.59 6.17
N ARG A 35 -0.05 12.97 6.97
CA ARG A 35 -0.54 13.57 8.23
C ARG A 35 0.19 13.00 9.45
N VAL A 36 0.46 13.87 10.42
CA VAL A 36 0.76 13.44 11.79
C VAL A 36 -0.54 12.91 12.39
N ILE A 37 -0.59 11.61 12.66
CA ILE A 37 -1.71 10.99 13.38
C ILE A 37 -1.26 10.88 14.83
N PRO A 38 -1.94 11.53 15.79
CA PRO A 38 -1.60 11.42 17.20
C PRO A 38 -1.62 9.96 17.66
N SER A 39 -0.80 9.64 18.66
CA SER A 39 -0.83 8.32 19.29
C SER A 39 -2.24 7.99 19.79
N SER A 40 -2.60 6.70 19.72
CA SER A 40 -3.83 6.18 20.33
C SER A 40 -3.85 6.48 21.83
N HIS A 41 -2.70 6.38 22.49
CA HIS A 41 -2.49 6.78 23.87
C HIS A 41 -2.26 8.29 23.97
N ARG A 42 -3.19 9.01 24.58
CA ARG A 42 -3.07 10.46 24.84
C ARG A 42 -2.84 10.68 26.32
N HIS A 43 -1.79 11.44 26.63
CA HIS A 43 -1.40 11.76 27.98
C HIS A 43 -1.67 13.24 28.26
N GLU A 44 -2.01 13.55 29.50
CA GLU A 44 -2.10 14.92 30.04
C GLU A 44 -1.34 14.91 31.37
N ASP A 45 -0.38 15.83 31.52
CA ASP A 45 0.53 15.90 32.68
C ASP A 45 1.30 14.60 32.97
N GLY A 46 1.63 13.83 31.92
CA GLY A 46 2.34 12.56 32.05
C GLY A 46 1.44 11.35 32.34
N GLU A 47 0.16 11.57 32.62
CA GLU A 47 -0.81 10.52 32.92
C GLU A 47 -1.64 10.14 31.68
N LEU A 48 -1.84 8.84 31.44
CA LEU A 48 -2.67 8.34 30.35
C LEU A 48 -4.14 8.73 30.60
N ARG A 49 -4.72 9.60 29.75
CA ARG A 49 -6.11 10.06 29.88
C ARG A 49 -7.07 9.44 28.89
N VAL A 50 -6.61 9.20 27.66
CA VAL A 50 -7.48 8.70 26.57
C VAL A 50 -6.76 7.64 25.76
N ILE A 51 -7.44 6.51 25.52
CA ILE A 51 -7.05 5.52 24.52
C ILE A 51 -8.02 5.67 23.34
N ALA A 52 -7.60 6.37 22.30
CA ALA A 52 -8.34 6.47 21.06
C ALA A 52 -8.20 5.17 20.26
N ILE A 53 -9.26 4.35 20.25
CA ILE A 53 -9.34 3.13 19.46
C ILE A 53 -9.77 3.51 18.04
N GLY A 54 -8.79 3.62 17.14
CA GLY A 54 -9.02 3.89 15.72
C GLY A 54 -8.10 3.02 14.85
N PRO A 55 -8.42 2.87 13.55
CA PRO A 55 -7.62 2.06 12.66
C PRO A 55 -6.21 2.63 12.56
N THR A 56 -5.21 1.76 12.69
CA THR A 56 -3.81 2.14 12.50
C THR A 56 -3.53 2.30 11.01
N PHE A 57 -2.44 3.01 10.66
CA PHE A 57 -2.01 3.07 9.27
C PHE A 57 -1.77 1.68 8.66
N ALA A 58 -1.20 0.76 9.43
CA ALA A 58 -0.98 -0.61 9.00
C ALA A 58 -2.31 -1.33 8.69
N THR A 59 -3.30 -1.19 9.58
CA THR A 59 -4.64 -1.74 9.37
C THR A 59 -5.30 -1.17 8.11
N LEU A 60 -5.20 0.14 7.87
CA LEU A 60 -5.76 0.77 6.66
C LEU A 60 -5.10 0.28 5.37
N VAL A 61 -3.78 0.06 5.38
CA VAL A 61 -3.05 -0.52 4.24
C VAL A 61 -3.53 -1.96 3.99
N ALA A 62 -3.56 -2.79 5.02
CA ALA A 62 -4.00 -4.19 4.91
C ALA A 62 -5.44 -4.28 4.37
N GLU A 63 -6.39 -3.55 4.99
CA GLU A 63 -7.79 -3.51 4.56
C GLU A 63 -7.96 -3.03 3.11
N SER A 64 -7.12 -2.11 2.65
CA SER A 64 -7.18 -1.58 1.29
C SER A 64 -6.70 -2.58 0.24
N PHE A 65 -5.64 -3.34 0.54
CA PHE A 65 -4.92 -4.11 -0.47
C PHE A 65 -5.09 -5.63 -0.37
N ASP A 66 -5.42 -6.20 0.80
CA ASP A 66 -5.38 -7.66 0.97
C ASP A 66 -6.43 -8.40 0.14
N GLN A 67 -7.67 -7.93 0.14
CA GLN A 67 -8.73 -8.57 -0.64
C GLN A 67 -8.50 -8.39 -2.15
N ILE A 68 -7.98 -7.22 -2.55
CA ILE A 68 -7.64 -6.96 -3.96
C ILE A 68 -6.50 -7.86 -4.39
N ARG A 69 -5.44 -7.98 -3.57
CA ARG A 69 -4.32 -8.90 -3.79
C ARG A 69 -4.80 -10.34 -3.94
N SER A 70 -5.63 -10.82 -3.02
CA SER A 70 -6.22 -12.17 -3.09
C SER A 70 -6.96 -12.41 -4.42
N SER A 71 -7.61 -11.37 -4.96
CA SER A 71 -8.37 -11.43 -6.22
C SER A 71 -7.55 -11.13 -7.48
N ALA A 72 -6.26 -10.78 -7.35
CA ALA A 72 -5.44 -10.30 -8.45
C ALA A 72 -4.60 -11.40 -9.14
N ALA A 73 -4.81 -12.67 -8.79
CA ALA A 73 -4.03 -13.79 -9.33
C ALA A 73 -3.99 -13.79 -10.87
N GLY A 74 -2.78 -13.77 -11.44
CA GLY A 74 -2.56 -13.74 -12.89
C GLY A 74 -2.81 -12.37 -13.55
N ASN A 75 -3.36 -11.39 -12.83
CA ASN A 75 -3.58 -10.04 -13.35
C ASN A 75 -2.36 -9.15 -13.07
N VAL A 76 -1.37 -9.22 -13.97
CA VAL A 76 -0.12 -8.44 -13.88
C VAL A 76 -0.39 -6.93 -13.78
N GLY A 77 -1.41 -6.42 -14.46
CA GLY A 77 -1.78 -5.00 -14.43
C GLY A 77 -2.08 -4.52 -13.02
N ILE A 78 -2.91 -5.27 -12.28
CA ILE A 78 -3.28 -4.94 -10.90
C ILE A 78 -2.10 -5.11 -9.95
N ILE A 79 -1.32 -6.18 -10.08
CA ILE A 79 -0.13 -6.41 -9.26
C ILE A 79 0.85 -5.24 -9.38
N LEU A 80 1.16 -4.83 -10.62
CA LEU A 80 2.04 -3.69 -10.87
C LEU A 80 1.44 -2.37 -10.38
N ARG A 81 0.12 -2.23 -10.44
CA ARG A 81 -0.57 -1.02 -9.95
C ARG A 81 -0.52 -0.91 -8.43
N MET A 82 -0.71 -2.02 -7.71
CA MET A 82 -0.58 -2.06 -6.25
C MET A 82 0.86 -1.73 -5.82
N LEU A 83 1.88 -2.29 -6.47
CA LEU A 83 3.27 -1.89 -6.17
C LEU A 83 3.50 -0.39 -6.41
N GLY A 84 2.94 0.16 -7.49
CA GLY A 84 3.01 1.60 -7.73
C GLY A 84 2.27 2.45 -6.71
N ALA A 85 1.15 1.96 -6.17
CA ALA A 85 0.44 2.58 -5.07
C ALA A 85 1.31 2.63 -3.81
N LEU A 86 1.89 1.48 -3.41
CA LEU A 86 2.79 1.41 -2.26
C LEU A 86 4.00 2.34 -2.42
N GLN A 87 4.58 2.41 -3.62
CA GLN A 87 5.72 3.29 -3.91
C GLN A 87 5.33 4.77 -3.75
N THR A 88 4.15 5.15 -4.25
CA THR A 88 3.63 6.51 -4.11
C THR A 88 3.43 6.89 -2.65
N ILE A 89 2.87 5.99 -1.85
CA ILE A 89 2.62 6.21 -0.43
C ILE A 89 3.94 6.24 0.36
N ALA A 90 4.91 5.39 0.02
CA ALA A 90 6.23 5.35 0.64
C ALA A 90 7.00 6.67 0.51
N GLY A 91 6.85 7.36 -0.63
CA GLY A 91 7.43 8.68 -0.86
C GLY A 91 6.82 9.82 -0.03
N LEU A 92 5.71 9.57 0.67
CA LEU A 92 4.97 10.58 1.43
C LEU A 92 5.11 10.44 2.96
N THR A 93 5.88 9.47 3.44
CA THR A 93 6.07 9.23 4.87
C THR A 93 7.50 8.81 5.20
N THR A 94 8.05 9.41 6.26
CA THR A 94 9.31 9.00 6.89
C THR A 94 9.13 8.09 8.09
N ASN A 95 7.90 7.99 8.60
CA ASN A 95 7.62 7.25 9.80
C ASN A 95 8.00 5.76 9.62
N PRO A 96 8.89 5.20 10.47
CA PRO A 96 9.42 3.86 10.30
C PRO A 96 8.33 2.78 10.39
N ASN A 97 7.33 2.96 11.26
CA ASN A 97 6.22 2.01 11.39
C ASN A 97 5.34 2.00 10.15
N ARG A 98 5.11 3.16 9.53
CA ARG A 98 4.35 3.25 8.27
C ARG A 98 5.13 2.60 7.12
N ARG A 99 6.44 2.86 7.04
CA ARG A 99 7.31 2.22 6.04
C ARG A 99 7.38 0.71 6.22
N GLN A 100 7.39 0.23 7.46
CA GLN A 100 7.34 -1.19 7.75
C GLN A 100 6.04 -1.83 7.26
N ALA A 101 4.88 -1.21 7.51
CA ALA A 101 3.61 -1.72 6.98
C ALA A 101 3.57 -1.79 5.45
N LEU A 102 4.14 -0.80 4.75
CA LEU A 102 4.25 -0.83 3.28
C LEU A 102 5.20 -1.94 2.80
N ARG A 103 6.29 -2.18 3.54
CA ARG A 103 7.25 -3.26 3.25
C ARG A 103 6.57 -4.62 3.38
N GLU A 104 5.84 -4.87 4.46
CA GLU A 104 5.09 -6.11 4.69
C GLU A 104 4.06 -6.34 3.57
N GLN A 105 3.27 -5.33 3.22
CA GLN A 105 2.32 -5.45 2.12
C GLN A 105 3.01 -5.77 0.78
N SER A 106 4.18 -5.18 0.52
CA SER A 106 4.95 -5.45 -0.70
C SER A 106 5.46 -6.89 -0.78
N GLN A 107 5.82 -7.49 0.36
CA GLN A 107 6.25 -8.88 0.45
C GLN A 107 5.11 -9.82 0.06
N TRP A 108 3.90 -9.61 0.59
CA TRP A 108 2.74 -10.44 0.22
C TRP A 108 2.35 -10.29 -1.25
N ILE A 109 2.52 -9.10 -1.84
CA ILE A 109 2.31 -8.90 -3.27
C ILE A 109 3.39 -9.65 -4.08
N ALA A 110 4.65 -9.65 -3.62
CA ALA A 110 5.73 -10.39 -4.26
C ALA A 110 5.48 -11.90 -4.24
N GLU A 111 5.04 -12.45 -3.11
CA GLU A 111 4.65 -13.86 -3.01
C GLU A 111 3.53 -14.23 -3.99
N LEU A 112 2.54 -13.35 -4.19
CA LEU A 112 1.49 -13.57 -5.18
C LEU A 112 2.07 -13.55 -6.60
N ALA A 113 2.92 -12.57 -6.90
CA ALA A 113 3.51 -12.39 -8.23
C ALA A 113 4.38 -13.60 -8.62
N GLU A 114 5.18 -14.12 -7.70
CA GLU A 114 6.04 -15.29 -7.91
C GLU A 114 5.23 -16.53 -8.31
N ARG A 115 4.07 -16.73 -7.66
CA ARG A 115 3.18 -17.87 -7.88
C ARG A 115 2.33 -17.74 -9.15
N THR A 116 2.05 -16.53 -9.63
CA THR A 116 1.01 -16.30 -10.64
C THR A 116 1.48 -15.66 -11.95
N ILE A 117 2.62 -14.97 -11.97
CA ILE A 117 3.16 -14.37 -13.21
C ILE A 117 3.97 -15.43 -13.96
N ALA A 118 3.45 -15.94 -15.08
CA ALA A 118 4.17 -16.93 -15.89
C ALA A 118 5.19 -16.30 -16.86
N SER A 119 4.84 -15.15 -17.46
CA SER A 119 5.63 -14.47 -18.48
C SER A 119 6.98 -13.95 -17.94
N PRO A 120 8.13 -14.34 -18.54
CA PRO A 120 9.43 -13.80 -18.14
C PRO A 120 9.53 -12.28 -18.29
N HIS A 121 8.92 -11.72 -19.34
CA HIS A 121 8.88 -10.28 -19.58
C HIS A 121 8.15 -9.56 -18.44
N ASP A 122 7.01 -10.08 -18.01
CA ASP A 122 6.25 -9.47 -16.91
C ASP A 122 6.94 -9.64 -15.55
N ARG A 123 7.67 -10.75 -15.34
CA ARG A 123 8.52 -10.94 -14.17
C ARG A 123 9.61 -9.86 -14.10
N ILE A 124 10.29 -9.57 -15.20
CA ILE A 124 11.30 -8.51 -15.26
C ILE A 124 10.67 -7.16 -14.87
N ARG A 125 9.53 -6.82 -15.46
CA ARG A 125 8.81 -5.57 -15.14
C ARG A 125 8.40 -5.50 -13.67
N PHE A 126 7.94 -6.60 -13.10
CA PHE A 126 7.61 -6.73 -11.69
C PHE A 126 8.83 -6.48 -10.80
N VAL A 127 9.94 -7.18 -11.04
CA VAL A 127 11.17 -7.04 -10.27
C VAL A 127 11.71 -5.61 -10.33
N SER A 128 11.74 -4.99 -11.51
CA SER A 128 12.17 -3.59 -11.66
C SER A 128 11.25 -2.62 -10.91
N ARG A 129 9.95 -2.91 -10.79
CA ARG A 129 9.04 -2.08 -9.99
C ARG A 129 9.23 -2.31 -8.49
N LEU A 130 9.43 -3.55 -8.07
CA LEU A 130 9.68 -3.90 -6.67
C LEU A 130 10.98 -3.27 -6.15
N ALA A 131 12.06 -3.30 -6.95
CA ALA A 131 13.32 -2.63 -6.62
C ALA A 131 13.14 -1.13 -6.34
N ARG A 132 12.41 -0.41 -7.22
CA ARG A 132 12.10 1.01 -7.03
C ARG A 132 11.26 1.29 -5.79
N LEU A 133 10.40 0.36 -5.38
CA LEU A 133 9.66 0.48 -4.12
C LEU A 133 10.60 0.32 -2.92
N HIS A 134 11.50 -0.67 -2.95
CA HIS A 134 12.50 -0.84 -1.87
C HIS A 134 13.38 0.39 -1.73
N GLU A 135 13.89 0.94 -2.84
CA GLU A 135 14.65 2.20 -2.83
C GLU A 135 13.86 3.35 -2.19
N ALA A 136 12.57 3.49 -2.51
CA ALA A 136 11.70 4.52 -1.93
C ALA A 136 11.41 4.31 -0.43
N LEU A 137 11.47 3.07 0.05
CA LEU A 137 11.32 2.73 1.47
C LEU A 137 12.61 2.95 2.27
N GLU A 138 13.77 2.90 1.60
CA GLU A 138 15.09 3.12 2.20
C GLU A 138 15.50 4.60 2.19
N THR A 139 15.12 5.35 1.16
CA THR A 139 15.48 6.78 1.05
C THR A 139 14.76 7.60 2.12
N GLU A 140 15.50 8.28 2.99
CA GLU A 140 14.95 9.42 3.74
C GLU A 140 14.58 10.52 2.72
N PRO A 141 13.34 11.04 2.71
CA PRO A 141 12.97 12.09 1.78
C PRO A 141 13.81 13.32 2.05
N ALA A 142 14.39 13.87 0.99
CA ALA A 142 15.26 15.05 1.01
C ALA A 142 14.59 16.35 1.51
N TYR A 143 13.32 16.29 1.93
CA TYR A 143 12.52 17.41 2.41
C TYR A 143 12.18 17.25 3.89
N CYS A 144 13.19 17.36 4.75
CA CYS A 144 13.01 17.76 6.15
C CYS A 144 14.16 18.67 6.56
N ARG A 145 14.27 19.82 5.88
CA ARG A 145 14.87 21.04 6.44
C ARG A 145 13.84 22.14 6.26
N THR A 146 13.58 22.90 7.33
CA THR A 146 12.61 24.01 7.47
C THR A 146 11.16 23.53 7.68
N TRP A 147 10.48 23.76 8.80
CA TRP A 147 10.58 24.78 9.87
C TRP A 147 10.27 24.19 11.25
#